data_AF-A0A378VKE0-F1
#
_entry.id   AF-A0A378VKE0-F1
#
_cell.length_a   1.000
_cell.length_b   1.000
_cell.length_c   1.000
_cell.angle_alpha   90.00
_cell.angle_beta   90.00
_cell.angle_gamma   90.00
#
_symmetry.space_group_name_H-M   'P 1'
#
loop_
_entity.id
_entity.type
_entity.pdbx_description
1 polymer ?
#
loop_
_entity_poly.entity_id
_entity_poly.type
_entity_poly.pdbx_seq_one_letter_code
_entity_poly.pdbx_strand_id
1 'polypeptide(L)'
;MLIIDEFHSLLVGTPRLQRQVMNAIKILCNELQIPIVGVGTKDAIRVLHTYPQHASRFDVAELPTWKLDQVIDWQPIEQYLNRQKTRYLRDHRVRPAYPLLSMFKAVLPGQWHSLSDPELEHSLITRIDFNLFCRFDELGIPDYSTLCRYRNRRRKTTPCPNCRN
;
A
#
# COMPACT_ATOMS: atom_id res chain seq x y z
N MET A 1 -4.92 -22.88 -1.33
CA MET A 1 -5.56 -21.61 -0.95
C MET A 1 -5.45 -20.66 -2.13
N LEU A 2 -6.54 -20.00 -2.54
CA LEU A 2 -6.58 -19.05 -3.65
C LEU A 2 -6.93 -17.68 -3.11
N ILE A 3 -6.15 -16.66 -3.45
CA ILE A 3 -6.42 -15.27 -3.07
C ILE A 3 -6.75 -14.49 -4.34
N ILE A 4 -7.87 -13.76 -4.30
CA ILE A 4 -8.32 -12.92 -5.40
C ILE A 4 -8.29 -11.49 -4.89
N ASP A 5 -7.32 -10.71 -5.36
CA ASP A 5 -7.30 -9.27 -5.11
C ASP A 5 -8.30 -8.56 -6.03
N GLU A 6 -8.76 -7.37 -5.63
CA GLU A 6 -9.71 -6.57 -6.41
C GLU A 6 -11.00 -7.34 -6.77
N PHE A 7 -11.52 -8.16 -5.85
CA PHE A 7 -12.67 -9.05 -6.08
C PHE A 7 -13.92 -8.32 -6.63
N HIS A 8 -14.09 -7.05 -6.27
CA HIS A 8 -15.14 -6.20 -6.82
C HIS A 8 -15.04 -5.99 -8.34
N SER A 9 -13.82 -6.01 -8.91
CA SER A 9 -13.58 -5.90 -10.36
C SER A 9 -14.12 -7.10 -11.14
N LEU A 10 -14.04 -8.32 -10.57
CA LEU A 10 -14.65 -9.52 -11.16
C LEU A 10 -16.19 -9.45 -11.18
N LEU A 11 -16.74 -8.55 -10.36
CA LEU A 11 -18.16 -8.34 -10.21
C LEU A 11 -18.64 -7.10 -10.99
N VAL A 12 -17.78 -6.40 -11.73
CA VAL A 12 -18.19 -5.32 -12.62
C VAL A 12 -18.75 -5.91 -13.91
N GLY A 13 -20.03 -5.68 -14.19
CA GLY A 13 -20.67 -6.14 -15.42
C GLY A 13 -22.16 -6.44 -15.24
N THR A 14 -22.73 -7.15 -16.21
CA THR A 14 -24.16 -7.50 -16.16
C THR A 14 -24.45 -8.53 -15.05
N PRO A 15 -25.66 -8.52 -14.47
CA PRO A 15 -26.08 -9.53 -13.46
C PRO A 15 -25.90 -10.99 -13.91
N ARG A 16 -25.96 -11.25 -15.22
CA ARG A 16 -25.72 -12.59 -15.78
C ARG A 16 -24.25 -12.99 -15.70
N LEU A 17 -23.34 -12.08 -16.05
CA LEU A 17 -21.89 -12.32 -15.99
C LEU A 17 -21.43 -12.51 -14.54
N GLN A 18 -21.91 -11.67 -13.62
CA GLN A 18 -21.63 -11.81 -12.18
C GLN A 18 -22.01 -13.21 -11.67
N ARG A 19 -23.21 -13.71 -12.02
CA ARG A 19 -23.64 -15.07 -11.64
C ARG A 19 -22.76 -16.15 -12.26
N GLN A 20 -22.33 -16.00 -13.51
CA GLN A 20 -21.43 -16.97 -14.15
C GLN A 20 -20.09 -17.06 -13.44
N VAL A 21 -19.49 -15.92 -13.11
CA VAL A 21 -18.24 -15.84 -12.35
C VAL A 21 -18.41 -16.48 -10.97
N MET A 22 -19.47 -16.12 -10.25
CA MET A 22 -19.74 -16.68 -8.91
C MET A 22 -20.00 -18.19 -8.93
N ASN A 23 -20.66 -18.71 -9.97
CA ASN A 23 -20.84 -20.14 -10.15
C ASN A 23 -19.53 -20.86 -10.47
N ALA A 24 -18.65 -20.27 -11.27
CA ALA A 24 -17.32 -20.82 -11.53
C ALA A 24 -16.49 -20.91 -10.24
N ILE A 25 -16.47 -19.84 -9.45
CA ILE A 25 -15.81 -19.81 -8.13
C ILE A 25 -16.39 -20.89 -7.21
N LYS A 26 -17.71 -21.06 -7.20
CA LYS A 26 -18.39 -22.11 -6.41
C LYS A 26 -17.97 -23.51 -6.84
N ILE A 27 -17.90 -23.78 -8.15
CA ILE A 27 -17.48 -25.08 -8.68
C ILE A 27 -16.03 -25.35 -8.26
N LEU A 28 -15.14 -24.37 -8.42
CA LEU A 28 -13.75 -24.48 -8.00
C LEU A 28 -13.62 -24.77 -6.50
N CYS A 29 -14.39 -24.11 -5.63
CA CYS A 29 -14.43 -24.42 -4.20
C CYS A 29 -14.85 -25.87 -3.94
N ASN A 30 -15.91 -26.33 -4.61
CA ASN A 30 -16.50 -27.64 -4.35
C ASN A 30 -15.64 -28.79 -4.88
N GLU A 31 -15.11 -28.68 -6.09
CA GLU A 31 -14.33 -29.75 -6.73
C GLU A 31 -12.91 -29.85 -6.16
N LEU A 32 -12.24 -28.71 -5.97
CA LEU A 32 -10.83 -28.70 -5.57
C LEU A 32 -10.64 -28.63 -4.05
N GLN A 33 -11.71 -28.40 -3.28
CA GLN A 33 -11.68 -28.19 -1.82
C GLN A 33 -10.67 -27.11 -1.39
N ILE A 34 -10.47 -26.09 -2.24
CA ILE A 34 -9.51 -25.01 -1.97
C ILE A 34 -10.21 -23.86 -1.21
N PRO A 35 -9.63 -23.36 -0.09
CA PRO A 35 -10.12 -22.14 0.54
C PRO A 35 -9.84 -20.93 -0.36
N ILE A 36 -10.87 -20.12 -0.62
CA ILE A 36 -10.81 -18.90 -1.44
C ILE A 36 -10.97 -17.67 -0.54
N VAL A 37 -10.07 -16.69 -0.68
CA VAL A 37 -10.13 -15.40 0.01
C VAL A 37 -10.25 -14.30 -1.04
N GLY A 38 -11.36 -13.57 -1.04
CA GLY A 38 -11.56 -12.39 -1.89
C GLY A 38 -11.22 -11.12 -1.11
N VAL A 39 -10.32 -10.31 -1.64
CA VAL A 39 -9.96 -8.98 -1.11
C VAL A 39 -10.57 -7.93 -2.03
N GLY A 40 -11.21 -6.90 -1.47
CA GLY A 40 -11.84 -5.87 -2.28
C GLY A 40 -12.53 -4.80 -1.46
N THR A 41 -13.20 -3.88 -2.16
CA THR A 41 -13.94 -2.77 -1.56
C THR A 41 -15.30 -3.20 -1.03
N LYS A 42 -15.99 -2.29 -0.34
CA LYS A 42 -17.37 -2.53 0.16
C LYS A 42 -18.37 -2.85 -0.96
N ASP A 43 -18.08 -2.52 -2.20
CA ASP A 43 -18.93 -2.84 -3.34
C ASP A 43 -19.02 -4.35 -3.59
N ALA A 44 -17.93 -5.09 -3.35
CA ALA A 44 -17.94 -6.55 -3.41
C ALA A 44 -18.93 -7.15 -2.41
N ILE A 45 -18.96 -6.61 -1.18
CA ILE A 45 -19.86 -7.06 -0.11
C ILE A 45 -21.32 -6.89 -0.56
N ARG A 46 -21.65 -5.76 -1.18
CA ARG A 46 -23.01 -5.47 -1.67
C ARG A 46 -23.47 -6.46 -2.74
N VAL A 47 -22.59 -6.80 -3.68
CA VAL A 47 -22.90 -7.78 -4.74
C VAL A 47 -23.03 -9.20 -4.17
N LEU A 48 -22.22 -9.58 -3.18
CA LEU A 48 -22.34 -10.85 -2.48
C LEU A 48 -23.71 -10.99 -1.79
N HIS A 49 -24.18 -9.93 -1.13
CA HIS A 49 -25.51 -9.91 -0.50
C HIS A 49 -26.67 -9.83 -1.49
N THR A 50 -26.43 -9.38 -2.73
CA THR A 50 -27.47 -9.32 -3.77
C THR A 50 -27.92 -10.71 -4.23
N TYR A 51 -27.10 -11.74 -3.99
CA TYR A 51 -27.40 -13.13 -4.33
C TYR A 51 -27.36 -14.02 -3.08
N PRO A 52 -28.52 -14.30 -2.45
CA PRO A 52 -28.62 -15.04 -1.18
C PRO A 52 -27.91 -16.40 -1.16
N GLN A 53 -27.77 -17.03 -2.34
CA GLN A 53 -27.18 -18.35 -2.51
C GLN A 53 -25.63 -18.35 -2.43
N HIS A 54 -25.00 -17.19 -2.61
CA HIS A 54 -23.55 -17.03 -2.50
C HIS A 54 -23.14 -16.52 -1.12
N ALA A 55 -23.93 -15.61 -0.53
CA ALA A 55 -23.68 -15.04 0.80
C ALA A 55 -23.59 -16.09 1.92
N SER A 56 -24.31 -17.23 1.82
CA SER A 56 -24.30 -18.26 2.87
C SER A 56 -22.97 -19.01 3.02
N ARG A 57 -22.02 -18.86 2.08
CA ARG A 57 -20.74 -19.61 2.09
C ARG A 57 -19.50 -18.72 2.17
N PHE A 58 -19.66 -17.41 2.03
CA PHE A 58 -18.56 -16.47 2.15
C PHE A 58 -18.75 -15.67 3.43
N ASP A 59 -17.83 -15.86 4.38
CA ASP A 59 -17.74 -14.99 5.54
C ASP A 59 -17.06 -13.69 5.14
N VAL A 60 -17.69 -12.57 5.48
CA VAL A 60 -17.14 -11.24 5.24
C VAL A 60 -16.38 -10.82 6.48
N ALA A 61 -15.06 -10.74 6.36
CA ALA A 61 -14.21 -10.12 7.36
C ALA A 61 -13.88 -8.70 6.91
N GLU A 62 -14.40 -7.69 7.61
CA GLU A 62 -13.91 -6.32 7.43
C GLU A 62 -12.56 -6.19 8.11
N LEU A 63 -11.51 -5.93 7.32
CA LEU A 63 -10.22 -5.57 7.88
C LEU A 63 -10.33 -4.16 8.47
N PRO A 64 -9.98 -3.96 9.75
CA PRO A 64 -9.92 -2.61 10.30
C PRO A 64 -8.92 -1.80 9.50
N THR A 65 -9.20 -0.51 9.29
CA THR A 65 -8.21 0.40 8.72
C THR A 65 -6.94 0.30 9.56
N TRP A 66 -5.82 0.00 8.90
CA TRP A 66 -4.54 -0.20 9.57
C TRP A 66 -4.13 1.09 10.29
N LYS A 67 -4.11 1.03 11.62
CA LYS A 67 -3.90 2.18 12.52
C LYS A 67 -2.44 2.32 12.95
N LEU A 68 -1.49 2.15 12.02
CA LEU A 68 -0.07 2.39 12.34
C LEU A 68 0.21 3.87 12.63
N ASP A 69 -0.64 4.77 12.14
CA ASP A 69 -0.66 6.18 12.55
C ASP A 69 -1.06 6.41 14.02
N GLN A 70 -1.69 5.44 14.70
CA GLN A 70 -2.10 5.60 16.10
C GLN A 70 -1.02 5.16 17.08
N VAL A 71 -0.04 4.36 16.63
CA VAL A 71 1.07 3.90 17.47
C VAL A 71 2.18 4.97 17.52
N ILE A 72 2.40 5.68 16.42
CA ILE A 72 3.44 6.69 16.30
C ILE A 72 2.78 8.03 16.01
N ASP A 73 3.00 9.01 16.90
CA ASP A 73 2.65 10.40 16.60
C ASP A 73 3.58 10.93 15.50
N TRP A 74 3.04 11.07 14.29
CA TRP A 74 3.77 11.53 13.11
C TRP A 74 3.91 13.06 13.06
N GLN A 75 3.13 13.81 13.86
CA GLN A 75 3.09 15.27 13.78
C GLN A 75 4.46 15.92 14.06
N PRO A 76 5.23 15.52 15.10
CA PRO A 76 6.56 16.08 15.36
C PRO A 76 7.55 15.77 14.22
N ILE A 77 7.46 14.57 13.64
CA ILE A 77 8.32 14.13 12.54
C ILE A 77 8.00 14.93 11.27
N GLU A 78 6.72 15.12 10.98
CA GLU A 78 6.28 15.91 9.84
C GLU A 78 6.74 17.37 9.95
N GLN A 79 6.62 17.98 11.13
CA GLN A 79 7.14 19.33 11.39
C GLN A 79 8.66 19.41 11.15
N TYR A 80 9.42 18.42 11.62
CA TYR A 80 10.86 18.34 11.38
C TYR A 80 11.19 18.25 9.88
N LEU A 81 10.49 17.38 9.15
CA LEU A 81 10.66 17.22 7.70
C LEU A 81 10.30 18.51 6.93
N ASN A 82 9.25 19.20 7.35
CA ASN A 82 8.83 20.47 6.76
C ASN A 82 9.84 21.60 7.00
N ARG A 83 10.50 21.65 8.17
CA ARG A 83 11.62 22.59 8.39
C ARG A 83 12.78 22.34 7.42
N GLN A 84 13.06 21.07 7.09
CA GLN A 84 14.08 20.72 6.11
C GLN A 84 13.67 20.97 4.66
N LYS A 85 12.36 20.97 4.35
CA LYS A 85 11.81 21.30 3.03
C LYS A 85 12.26 22.68 2.58
N THR A 86 12.34 23.65 3.50
CA THR A 86 12.78 25.02 3.22
C THR A 86 14.21 25.08 2.68
N ARG A 87 15.12 24.17 3.09
CA ARG A 87 16.47 24.07 2.53
C ARG A 87 16.46 23.52 1.10
N TYR A 88 15.64 22.52 0.82
CA TYR A 88 15.53 21.92 -0.52
C TYR A 88 14.94 22.88 -1.55
N LEU A 89 13.92 23.65 -1.16
CA LEU A 89 13.32 24.66 -2.02
C LEU A 89 14.32 25.76 -2.40
N ARG A 90 15.28 26.10 -1.50
CA ARG A 90 16.37 27.05 -1.80
C ARG A 90 17.34 26.48 -2.83
N ASP A 91 17.76 25.22 -2.68
CA ASP A 91 18.78 24.62 -3.54
C ASP A 91 18.27 24.18 -4.92
N HIS A 92 17.00 23.77 -5.04
CA HIS A 92 16.53 23.10 -6.26
C HIS A 92 15.35 23.83 -6.94
N ARG A 93 14.79 24.88 -6.32
CA ARG A 93 13.66 25.71 -6.81
C ARG A 93 12.40 24.95 -7.30
N VAL A 94 12.34 23.63 -7.09
CA VAL A 94 11.21 22.78 -7.49
C VAL A 94 10.61 22.13 -6.24
N ARG A 95 9.29 22.09 -6.17
CA ARG A 95 8.57 21.40 -5.09
C ARG A 95 8.85 19.89 -5.20
N PRO A 96 9.17 19.19 -4.11
CA PRO A 96 9.34 17.74 -4.17
C PRO A 96 8.07 17.08 -4.71
N ALA A 97 8.24 16.12 -5.63
CA ALA A 97 7.14 15.44 -6.33
C ALA A 97 6.27 14.62 -5.36
N TYR A 98 6.85 14.12 -4.27
CA TYR A 98 6.17 13.34 -3.25
C TYR A 98 6.17 14.03 -1.88
N PRO A 99 5.14 13.81 -1.04
CA PRO A 99 5.13 14.25 0.35
C PRO A 99 6.33 13.67 1.11
N LEU A 100 7.04 14.53 1.85
CA LEU A 100 8.25 14.12 2.57
C LEU A 100 7.95 13.08 3.66
N LEU A 101 6.75 13.14 4.26
CA LEU A 101 6.30 12.20 5.26
C LEU A 101 6.08 10.80 4.65
N SER A 102 5.38 10.69 3.51
CA SER A 102 5.19 9.42 2.80
C SER A 102 6.53 8.82 2.36
N MET A 103 7.44 9.65 1.83
CA MET A 103 8.80 9.21 1.49
C MET A 103 9.59 8.75 2.73
N PHE A 104 9.43 9.42 3.87
CA PHE A 104 10.07 9.03 5.13
C PHE A 104 9.54 7.68 5.61
N LYS A 105 8.21 7.52 5.61
CA LYS A 105 7.54 6.27 5.96
C LYS A 105 8.01 5.13 5.06
N ALA A 106 8.14 5.32 3.75
CA ALA A 106 8.63 4.29 2.82
C ALA A 106 10.04 3.80 3.14
N VAL A 107 10.93 4.67 3.61
CA VAL A 107 12.29 4.26 3.97
C VAL A 107 12.32 3.38 5.22
N LEU A 108 11.36 3.50 6.15
CA LEU A 108 11.36 2.75 7.41
C LEU A 108 11.22 1.23 7.19
N PRO A 109 10.17 0.70 6.52
CA PRO A 109 10.08 -0.72 6.20
C PRO A 109 11.24 -1.18 5.33
N GLY A 110 11.72 -0.33 4.41
CA GLY A 110 12.90 -0.64 3.61
C GLY A 110 14.17 -0.82 4.46
N GLN A 111 14.31 -0.13 5.59
CA GLN A 111 15.42 -0.34 6.53
C GLN A 111 15.18 -1.55 7.44
N TRP A 112 13.96 -1.73 7.95
CA TRP A 112 13.60 -2.86 8.81
C TRP A 112 13.73 -4.22 8.12
N HIS A 113 13.43 -4.26 6.82
CA HIS A 113 13.55 -5.46 6.00
C HIS A 113 14.86 -5.51 5.18
N SER A 114 15.80 -4.58 5.41
CA SER A 114 17.09 -4.52 4.69
C SER A 114 16.96 -4.50 3.16
N LEU A 115 15.94 -3.83 2.62
CA LEU A 115 15.64 -3.79 1.19
C LEU A 115 16.50 -2.76 0.45
N SER A 116 16.99 -3.18 -0.72
CA SER A 116 17.52 -2.28 -1.74
C SER A 116 16.43 -1.36 -2.32
N ASP A 117 16.84 -0.31 -3.04
CA ASP A 117 15.88 0.64 -3.62
C ASP A 117 14.93 -0.01 -4.65
N PRO A 118 15.37 -0.92 -5.54
CA PRO A 118 14.47 -1.68 -6.43
C PRO A 118 13.54 -2.63 -5.68
N GLU A 119 14.02 -3.32 -4.64
CA GLU A 119 13.17 -4.21 -3.82
C GLU A 119 12.13 -3.43 -3.02
N LEU A 120 12.49 -2.22 -2.57
CA LEU A 120 11.56 -1.32 -1.88
C LEU A 120 10.47 -0.82 -2.82
N GLU A 121 10.82 -0.39 -4.04
CA GLU A 121 9.84 -0.06 -5.08
C GLU A 121 8.89 -1.24 -5.33
N HIS A 122 9.45 -2.43 -5.57
CA HIS A 122 8.66 -3.62 -5.80
C HIS A 122 7.75 -3.96 -4.61
N SER A 123 8.25 -3.80 -3.38
CA SER A 123 7.48 -4.04 -2.15
C SER A 123 6.35 -3.02 -1.96
N LEU A 124 6.55 -1.76 -2.33
CA LEU A 124 5.50 -0.73 -2.29
C LEU A 124 4.38 -1.03 -3.29
N ILE A 125 4.69 -1.71 -4.40
CA ILE A 125 3.72 -2.12 -5.42
C ILE A 125 2.98 -3.39 -5.01
N THR A 126 3.71 -4.40 -4.53
CA THR A 126 3.18 -5.76 -4.35
C THR A 126 2.66 -6.05 -2.96
N ARG A 127 3.16 -5.34 -1.93
CA ARG A 127 2.79 -5.63 -0.55
C ARG A 127 1.84 -4.57 0.01
N ILE A 128 0.65 -5.03 0.36
CA ILE A 128 -0.43 -4.19 0.85
C ILE A 128 -0.07 -3.47 2.16
N ASP A 129 0.74 -4.09 3.02
CA ASP A 129 1.22 -3.51 4.29
C ASP A 129 2.14 -2.30 4.05
N PHE A 130 3.03 -2.38 3.06
CA PHE A 130 3.92 -1.30 2.67
C PHE A 130 3.16 -0.14 2.06
N ASN A 131 2.24 -0.42 1.13
CA ASN A 131 1.44 0.61 0.47
C ASN A 131 0.56 1.35 1.49
N LEU A 132 -0.19 0.60 2.30
CA LEU A 132 -1.11 1.14 3.31
C LEU A 132 -0.39 1.94 4.41
N PHE A 133 0.85 1.57 4.74
CA PHE A 133 1.66 2.33 5.69
C PHE A 133 2.12 3.68 5.12
N CYS A 134 2.54 3.71 3.85
CA CYS A 134 3.18 4.87 3.25
C CYS A 134 2.20 5.89 2.67
N ARG A 135 0.98 5.45 2.31
CA ARG A 135 -0.12 6.26 1.75
C ARG A 135 0.31 7.14 0.57
N PHE A 136 0.61 6.52 -0.57
CA PHE A 136 0.98 7.20 -1.82
C PHE A 136 -0.20 7.52 -2.74
N ASP A 137 -1.42 7.45 -2.20
CA ASP A 137 -2.73 7.22 -2.83
C ASP A 137 -3.09 8.15 -4.02
N GLU A 138 -2.48 9.32 -4.17
CA GLU A 138 -2.83 10.31 -5.22
C GLU A 138 -1.69 10.65 -6.22
N LEU A 139 -0.44 10.31 -5.93
CA LEU A 139 0.73 10.74 -6.74
C LEU A 139 1.44 9.58 -7.45
N GLY A 140 0.94 8.36 -7.30
CA GLY A 140 1.58 7.13 -7.76
C GLY A 140 2.71 6.68 -6.83
N ILE A 141 3.20 5.46 -7.02
CA ILE A 141 4.30 4.90 -6.23
C ILE A 141 5.64 5.47 -6.75
N PRO A 142 6.55 5.95 -5.88
CA PRO A 142 7.85 6.44 -6.32
C PRO A 142 8.70 5.30 -6.90
N ASP A 143 9.36 5.58 -8.02
CA ASP A 143 10.33 4.66 -8.63
C ASP A 143 11.60 4.50 -7.76
N TYR A 144 12.39 3.46 -8.03
CA TYR A 144 13.64 3.22 -7.29
C TYR A 144 14.59 4.43 -7.36
N SER A 145 14.59 5.19 -8.46
CA SER A 145 15.47 6.34 -8.65
C SER A 145 15.10 7.49 -7.69
N THR A 146 13.80 7.72 -7.48
CA THR A 146 13.29 8.71 -6.53
C THR A 146 13.57 8.29 -5.08
N LEU A 147 13.39 7.01 -4.76
CA LEU A 147 13.72 6.44 -3.45
C LEU A 147 15.22 6.58 -3.14
N CYS A 148 16.08 6.27 -4.11
CA CYS A 148 17.52 6.37 -3.99
C CYS A 148 17.99 7.81 -3.72
N ARG A 149 17.48 8.78 -4.50
CA ARG A 149 17.78 10.21 -4.30
C ARG A 149 17.37 10.67 -2.90
N TYR A 150 16.20 10.24 -2.42
CA TYR A 150 15.72 10.58 -1.09
C TYR A 150 16.61 9.99 0.02
N ARG A 151 16.97 8.70 -0.07
CA ARG A 151 17.87 8.03 0.89
C ARG A 151 19.24 8.70 0.94
N ASN A 152 19.84 8.99 -0.20
CA ASN A 152 21.14 9.65 -0.29
C ASN A 152 21.12 11.07 0.30
N ARG A 153 20.02 11.81 0.10
CA ARG A 153 19.83 13.12 0.74
C ARG A 153 19.80 13.02 2.27
N ARG A 154 19.09 12.02 2.82
CA ARG A 154 19.00 11.83 4.28
C ARG A 154 20.36 11.50 4.90
N ARG A 155 21.19 10.70 4.20
CA ARG A 155 22.57 10.40 4.62
C ARG A 155 23.47 11.64 4.66
N LYS A 156 23.30 12.57 3.71
CA LYS A 156 24.06 13.84 3.71
C LYS A 156 23.65 14.80 4.84
N THR A 157 22.44 14.66 5.39
CA THR A 157 21.94 15.53 6.48
C THR A 157 22.29 15.03 7.88
N THR A 158 22.77 13.80 8.05
CA THR A 158 23.40 13.35 9.30
C THR A 158 24.84 13.87 9.35
N PRO A 159 25.23 14.67 10.35
CA PRO A 159 26.64 14.98 10.55
C PRO A 159 27.36 13.66 10.81
N CYS A 160 28.37 13.35 10.01
CA CYS A 160 29.24 12.22 10.30
C CYS A 160 29.97 12.52 11.63
N PRO A 161 29.80 11.71 12.69
CA PRO A 161 30.49 11.96 13.96
C PRO A 161 32.02 11.83 13.85
N ASN A 162 32.53 11.23 12.76
CA ASN A 162 33.96 10.96 12.55
C ASN A 162 34.59 11.64 11.33
N CYS A 163 33.99 12.70 10.79
CA CYS A 163 34.69 13.55 9.82
C CYS A 163 34.99 14.93 10.44
N ARG A 164 35.85 14.93 11.46
CA ARG A 164 36.83 15.99 11.68
C ARG A 164 38.20 15.37 11.50
N ASN A 165 38.80 15.64 10.34
CA ASN A 165 40.17 16.11 10.15
C ASN A 165 40.34 16.46 8.68
#